data_AF-A0A9X1KSZ2-F1
#
_entry.id   AF-A0A9X1KSZ2-F1
#
_cell.length_a   1.000
_cell.length_b   1.000
_cell.length_c   1.000
_cell.angle_alpha   90.00
_cell.angle_beta   90.00
_cell.angle_gamma   90.00
#
_symmetry.space_group_name_H-M   'P 1'
#
loop_
_entity.id
_entity.type
_entity.pdbx_description
1 polymer ?
#
loop_
_entity_poly.entity_id
_entity_poly.type
_entity_poly.pdbx_seq_one_letter_code
_entity_poly.pdbx_strand_id
1 'polypeptide(L)'
;MTGFNVLGMRLRQAVCENWILDGVSVTSALEHLGEAVFDPELFSKHENAIVTAWNEANPAQRITLKKKRGLYGVFQFLNLQKA
;
A
#
# COMPACT_ATOMS: atom_id res chain seq x y z
N MET A 1 -4.66 -11.46 2.62
CA MET A 1 -5.36 -10.76 1.52
C MET A 1 -5.32 -11.64 0.27
N THR A 2 -6.34 -11.63 -0.60
CA THR A 2 -6.41 -12.55 -1.75
C THR A 2 -6.27 -11.88 -3.13
N GLY A 3 -6.35 -10.56 -3.22
CA GLY A 3 -6.24 -9.83 -4.48
C GLY A 3 -6.42 -8.32 -4.33
N PHE A 4 -6.22 -7.59 -5.43
CA PHE A 4 -6.39 -6.13 -5.51
C PHE A 4 -7.22 -5.73 -6.73
N ASN A 5 -8.02 -4.69 -6.56
CA ASN A 5 -8.57 -3.90 -7.65
C ASN A 5 -8.25 -2.43 -7.37
N VAL A 6 -7.57 -1.78 -8.32
CA VAL A 6 -6.97 -0.46 -8.12
C VAL A 6 -7.80 0.68 -8.73
N LEU A 7 -8.92 0.38 -9.40
CA LEU A 7 -9.90 1.36 -9.93
C LEU A 7 -9.27 2.59 -10.62
N GLY A 8 -8.22 2.37 -11.42
CA GLY A 8 -7.51 3.44 -12.15
C GLY A 8 -6.29 4.03 -11.44
N MET A 9 -6.00 3.62 -10.21
CA MET A 9 -4.73 3.93 -9.54
C MET A 9 -3.59 3.05 -10.04
N ARG A 10 -2.37 3.58 -9.98
CA ARG A 10 -1.14 2.85 -10.30
C ARG A 10 -0.51 2.31 -9.00
N LEU A 11 -0.53 0.99 -8.83
CA LEU A 11 0.20 0.30 -7.77
C LEU A 11 1.38 -0.50 -8.35
N ARG A 12 2.43 -0.67 -7.56
CA ARG A 12 3.57 -1.52 -7.89
C ARG A 12 3.17 -2.98 -7.74
N GLN A 13 3.17 -3.71 -8.85
CA GLN A 13 2.81 -5.13 -8.88
C GLN A 13 3.59 -5.96 -7.85
N ALA A 14 4.91 -5.76 -7.74
CA ALA A 14 5.76 -6.52 -6.82
C ALA A 14 5.36 -6.36 -5.33
N VAL A 15 4.86 -5.18 -4.93
CA VAL A 15 4.40 -4.95 -3.56
C VAL A 15 3.08 -5.66 -3.33
N CYS A 16 2.14 -5.54 -4.27
CA CYS A 16 0.85 -6.23 -4.22
C CYS A 16 1.01 -7.76 -4.21
N GLU A 17 1.87 -8.30 -5.06
CA GLU A 17 2.15 -9.73 -5.14
C GLU A 17 2.69 -10.27 -3.81
N ASN A 18 3.69 -9.61 -3.23
CA ASN A 18 4.21 -10.04 -1.94
C ASN A 18 3.17 -9.92 -0.81
N TRP A 19 2.33 -8.88 -0.81
CA TRP A 19 1.23 -8.80 0.18
C TRP A 19 0.24 -9.97 0.08
N ILE A 20 0.01 -10.51 -1.12
CA ILE A 20 -0.81 -11.72 -1.31
C ILE A 20 -0.06 -12.94 -0.81
N LEU A 21 1.19 -13.15 -1.25
CA LEU A 21 2.02 -14.31 -0.90
C LEU A 21 2.26 -14.41 0.62
N ASP A 22 2.54 -13.29 1.26
CA ASP A 22 2.82 -13.20 2.71
C ASP A 22 1.54 -13.18 3.55
N GLY A 23 0.36 -13.24 2.92
CA GLY A 23 -0.92 -13.24 3.64
C GLY A 23 -1.21 -11.96 4.41
N VAL A 24 -0.65 -10.82 3.98
CA VAL A 24 -0.76 -9.53 4.66
C VAL A 24 -2.24 -9.16 4.88
N SER A 25 -2.52 -8.60 6.06
CA SER A 25 -3.86 -8.14 6.40
C SER A 25 -4.24 -6.87 5.63
N VAL A 26 -5.54 -6.64 5.41
CA VAL A 26 -6.01 -5.43 4.70
C VAL A 26 -5.59 -4.16 5.46
N THR A 27 -5.69 -4.16 6.79
CA THR A 27 -5.28 -3.03 7.62
C THR A 27 -3.78 -2.77 7.49
N SER A 28 -2.94 -3.80 7.55
CA SER A 28 -1.49 -3.65 7.35
C SER A 28 -1.15 -3.11 5.96
N ALA A 29 -1.81 -3.60 4.91
CA ALA A 29 -1.63 -3.09 3.54
C ALA A 29 -2.01 -1.61 3.42
N LEU A 30 -3.12 -1.19 4.05
CA LEU A 30 -3.55 0.21 4.05
C LEU A 30 -2.63 1.13 4.87
N GLU A 31 -2.11 0.66 6.01
CA GLU A 31 -1.10 1.38 6.79
C GLU A 31 0.21 1.62 6.00
N HIS A 32 0.52 0.70 5.07
CA HIS A 32 1.72 0.71 4.22
C HIS A 32 1.42 1.08 2.76
N LEU A 33 0.25 1.67 2.48
CA LEU A 33 -0.23 1.93 1.12
C LEU A 33 0.75 2.75 0.28
N GLY A 34 1.49 3.66 0.90
CA GLY A 34 2.51 4.48 0.25
C GLY A 34 3.69 3.71 -0.35
N GLU A 35 3.90 2.43 0.00
CA GLU A 35 4.89 1.55 -0.64
C GLU A 35 4.39 1.04 -1.99
N ALA A 36 3.09 0.73 -2.08
CA ALA A 36 2.46 0.23 -3.27
C ALA A 36 2.14 1.35 -4.27
N VAL A 37 1.76 2.55 -3.80
CA VAL A 37 1.39 3.65 -4.70
C VAL A 37 2.59 4.10 -5.54
N PHE A 38 2.44 4.00 -6.86
CA PHE A 38 3.41 4.49 -7.83
C PHE A 38 2.80 5.62 -8.64
N ASP A 39 3.27 6.83 -8.40
CA ASP A 39 2.83 7.98 -9.17
C ASP A 39 4.04 8.84 -9.60
N PRO A 40 4.57 8.59 -10.82
CA PRO A 40 5.68 9.37 -11.38
C PRO A 40 5.34 10.85 -11.58
N GLU A 41 4.06 11.20 -11.64
CA GLU A 41 3.59 12.55 -11.93
C GLU A 41 3.37 13.39 -10.65
N LEU A 42 3.58 12.80 -9.46
CA LEU A 42 3.52 13.47 -8.15
C LEU A 42 2.20 14.21 -7.88
N PHE A 43 1.07 13.66 -8.33
CA PHE A 43 -0.26 14.14 -8.02
C PHE A 43 -0.60 14.04 -6.52
N SER A 44 -1.72 14.69 -6.18
CA SER A 44 -2.30 14.75 -4.84
C SER A 44 -2.38 13.37 -4.18
N LYS A 45 -1.99 13.33 -2.91
CA LYS A 45 -1.89 12.09 -2.12
C LYS A 45 -3.27 11.48 -1.83
N HIS A 46 -3.65 10.46 -2.58
CA HIS A 46 -4.88 9.71 -2.38
C HIS A 46 -4.86 8.86 -1.10
N GLU A 47 -3.68 8.56 -0.55
CA GLU A 47 -3.52 7.67 0.60
C GLU A 47 -4.25 8.19 1.85
N ASN A 48 -4.22 9.50 2.09
CA ASN A 48 -4.92 10.11 3.22
C ASN A 48 -6.44 9.98 3.06
N ALA A 49 -6.97 10.23 1.86
CA ALA A 49 -8.41 10.11 1.59
C ALA A 49 -8.89 8.66 1.76
N ILE A 50 -8.08 7.69 1.32
CA ILE A 50 -8.37 6.26 1.49
C ILE A 50 -8.42 5.87 2.97
N VAL A 51 -7.45 6.33 3.78
CA VAL A 51 -7.44 6.06 5.23
C VAL A 51 -8.62 6.71 5.95
N THR A 52 -8.98 7.94 5.58
CA THR A 52 -10.18 8.60 6.13
C THR A 52 -11.43 7.78 5.83
N ALA A 53 -11.65 7.41 4.56
CA ALA A 53 -12.80 6.61 4.16
C ALA A 53 -12.85 5.25 4.86
N TRP A 54 -11.70 4.58 5.04
CA TRP A 54 -11.61 3.34 5.80
C TRP A 54 -12.02 3.53 7.26
N ASN A 55 -11.51 4.57 7.91
CA ASN A 55 -11.77 4.84 9.32
C ASN A 55 -13.23 5.24 9.59
N GLU A 56 -13.88 5.90 8.64
CA GLU A 56 -15.31 6.20 8.68
C GLU A 56 -16.15 4.94 8.52
N ALA A 57 -15.81 4.08 7.56
CA ALA A 57 -16.51 2.82 7.32
C ALA A 57 -16.26 1.76 8.39
N ASN A 58 -15.10 1.80 9.07
CA ASN A 58 -14.67 0.80 10.05
C ASN A 58 -14.24 1.44 11.38
N PRO A 59 -15.18 1.98 12.19
CA PRO A 59 -14.85 2.68 13.44
C PRO A 59 -14.08 1.83 14.46
N ALA A 60 -14.29 0.50 14.45
CA ALA A 60 -13.62 -0.44 15.35
C ALA A 60 -12.18 -0.81 14.92
N GLN A 61 -11.79 -0.52 13.67
CA GLN A 61 -10.49 -0.91 13.09
C GLN A 61 -9.80 0.29 12.44
N ARG A 62 -9.62 1.36 13.22
CA ARG A 62 -8.98 2.58 12.74
C ARG A 62 -7.50 2.32 12.45
N ILE A 63 -7.03 2.90 11.36
CA ILE A 63 -5.65 2.81 10.89
C ILE A 63 -5.05 4.19 10.69
N THR A 64 -3.72 4.26 10.67
CA THR A 64 -2.94 5.45 10.33
C THR A 64 -1.81 5.07 9.37
N LEU A 65 -1.43 5.98 8.48
CA LEU A 65 -0.33 5.73 7.54
C LEU A 65 1.01 5.67 8.29
N LYS A 66 1.71 4.52 8.20
CA LYS A 66 2.96 4.28 8.92
C LYS A 66 4.21 4.64 8.10
N LYS A 67 4.15 4.54 6.77
CA LYS A 67 5.29 4.85 5.90
C LYS A 67 4.96 5.89 4.84
N LYS A 68 5.90 6.81 4.63
CA LYS A 68 5.88 7.78 3.52
C LYS A 68 6.44 7.12 2.26
N ARG A 69 5.89 7.48 1.10
CA ARG A 69 6.38 7.12 -0.25
C ARG A 69 7.91 7.22 -0.30
N GLY A 70 8.59 6.14 -0.70
CA GLY A 70 10.03 6.14 -0.91
C GLY A 70 10.46 5.08 -1.91
N LEU A 71 11.23 5.48 -2.93
CA LEU A 71 11.88 4.56 -3.87
C LEU A 71 12.76 3.52 -3.14
N TYR A 72 13.37 3.92 -2.04
CA TYR A 72 14.32 3.10 -1.26
C TYR A 72 13.69 1.88 -0.58
N GLY A 73 12.42 1.96 -0.16
CA GLY A 73 11.73 0.81 0.43
C GLY A 73 11.56 -0.35 -0.55
N VAL A 74 11.33 -0.02 -1.82
CA VAL A 74 11.16 -1.01 -2.91
C VAL A 74 12.49 -1.67 -3.26
N PHE A 75 13.62 -0.95 -3.25
CA PHE A 75 14.93 -1.55 -3.55
C PHE A 75 15.40 -2.53 -2.47
N GLN A 76 15.15 -2.25 -1.19
CA GLN A 76 15.45 -3.19 -0.11
C GLN A 76 14.57 -4.44 -0.20
N PHE A 77 13.30 -4.26 -0.57
CA PHE A 77 12.33 -5.33 -0.78
C PHE A 77 12.65 -6.23 -1.99
N LEU A 78 13.06 -5.63 -3.13
CA LEU A 78 13.45 -6.36 -4.34
C LEU A 78 14.81 -7.07 -4.20
N ASN A 79 15.75 -6.53 -3.42
CA ASN A 79 17.01 -7.22 -3.14
C ASN A 79 16.84 -8.46 -2.25
N LEU A 80 15.81 -8.50 -1.41
CA LEU A 80 15.47 -9.67 -0.60
C LEU A 80 14.94 -10.86 -1.42
N GLN A 81 14.38 -10.63 -2.61
CA GLN A 81 13.94 -11.70 -3.52
C GLN A 81 15.08 -12.34 -4.36
N LYS A 82 16.30 -11.80 -4.28
CA LYS A 82 17.48 -12.32 -5.01
C LYS A 82 18.42 -13.20 -4.15
N ALA A 83 18.08 -13.47 -2.89
CA ALA A 83 18.87 -14.29 -1.98
C ALA A 83 18.32 -15.71 -1.87
#